data_AF-A0A0N1A4K0-F1
#
_entry.id   AF-A0A0N1A4K0-F1
#
_cell.length_a   1.000
_cell.length_b   1.000
_cell.length_c   1.000
_cell.angle_alpha   90.00
_cell.angle_beta   90.00
_cell.angle_gamma   90.00
#
_symmetry.space_group_name_H-M   'P 1'
#
loop_
_entity.id
_entity.type
_entity.pdbx_description
1 polymer ?
#
loop_
_entity_poly.entity_id
_entity_poly.type
_entity_poly.pdbx_seq_one_letter_code
_entity_poly.pdbx_strand_id
1 'polypeptide(L)'
;MTHPNPRRTPWPASIWAVWLLPLLVGCATERPRTDEPLERHQVLTELAAGQLRLTCELSCAATWRLGRATLKGLYANQLWGELAIGVARVGYTSDLAYFYLGRAAEELGSPKAAETYYRLALAATSRCDGWLLNSCDGIRLPNEATAALARVAAK
;
A
#
# COMPACT_ATOMS: atom_id res chain seq x y z
N MET A 1 -10.20 29.08 -57.17
CA MET A 1 -10.71 30.33 -56.59
C MET A 1 -9.76 30.71 -55.45
N THR A 2 -8.74 31.51 -55.77
CA THR A 2 -8.61 32.95 -55.41
C THR A 2 -8.15 33.18 -53.96
N HIS A 3 -6.88 33.57 -53.81
CA HIS A 3 -6.37 34.49 -52.77
C HIS A 3 -7.24 35.78 -52.72
N PRO A 4 -7.19 36.68 -51.69
CA PRO A 4 -6.09 36.93 -50.73
C PRO A 4 -6.47 37.31 -49.27
N ASN A 5 -5.41 37.40 -48.45
CA ASN A 5 -5.23 38.16 -47.18
C ASN A 5 -5.74 39.62 -47.29
N PRO A 6 -6.19 40.26 -46.19
CA PRO A 6 -5.44 41.46 -45.74
C PRO A 6 -5.48 41.80 -44.22
N ARG A 7 -4.35 42.38 -43.75
CA ARG A 7 -4.10 43.36 -42.65
C ARG A 7 -4.23 42.88 -41.20
N ARG A 8 -3.18 42.88 -40.37
CA ARG A 8 -2.31 43.96 -39.86
C ARG A 8 -3.04 45.09 -39.11
N THR A 9 -2.50 45.37 -37.93
CA THR A 9 -2.55 46.57 -37.06
C THR A 9 -3.55 46.56 -35.89
N PRO A 10 -3.30 47.33 -34.80
CA PRO A 10 -2.03 47.80 -34.24
C PRO A 10 -1.87 47.44 -32.74
N TRP A 11 -0.61 47.30 -32.30
CA TRP A 11 -0.27 47.42 -30.89
C TRP A 11 -0.38 48.90 -30.48
N PRO A 12 -0.99 49.23 -29.34
CA PRO A 12 -0.62 50.42 -28.60
C PRO A 12 0.34 50.02 -27.46
N ALA A 13 1.61 50.38 -27.64
CA ALA A 13 2.52 50.61 -26.54
C ALA A 13 2.19 51.97 -25.92
N SER A 14 1.90 51.99 -24.62
CA SER A 14 2.03 53.10 -23.66
C SER A 14 1.49 52.54 -22.34
N ILE A 15 2.34 52.12 -21.39
CA ILE A 15 2.79 52.93 -20.23
C ILE A 15 1.60 53.63 -19.59
N TRP A 16 1.33 53.41 -18.30
CA TRP A 16 0.91 54.39 -17.28
C TRP A 16 0.31 53.59 -16.10
N ALA A 17 0.79 53.91 -14.90
CA ALA A 17 0.12 53.68 -13.61
C ALA A 17 0.03 52.24 -13.07
N VAL A 18 1.01 51.92 -12.22
CA VAL A 18 0.83 51.41 -10.85
C VAL A 18 -0.64 51.26 -10.45
N TRP A 19 -1.12 50.01 -10.36
CA TRP A 19 -2.07 49.58 -9.34
C TRP A 19 -1.71 48.15 -8.94
N LEU A 20 -1.28 48.01 -7.69
CA LEU A 20 -1.17 46.74 -6.98
C LEU A 20 -2.53 46.02 -7.02
N LEU A 21 -2.66 44.98 -7.83
CA LEU A 21 -3.58 43.89 -7.58
C LEU A 21 -2.80 42.58 -7.73
N PRO A 22 -2.44 41.88 -6.63
CA PRO A 22 -1.91 40.54 -6.75
C PRO A 22 -3.06 39.64 -7.20
N LEU A 23 -3.13 39.34 -8.50
CA LEU A 23 -3.90 38.22 -9.02
C LEU A 23 -3.27 36.95 -8.43
N LEU A 24 -3.92 36.41 -7.40
CA LEU A 24 -3.69 35.05 -6.92
C LEU A 24 -4.08 34.08 -8.04
N VAL A 25 -3.16 33.86 -8.99
CA VAL A 25 -3.21 32.71 -9.88
C VAL A 25 -2.90 31.51 -9.00
N GLY A 26 -3.96 30.87 -8.52
CA GLY A 26 -3.86 29.53 -7.96
C GLY A 26 -3.31 28.61 -9.04
N CYS A 27 -2.03 28.29 -8.98
CA CYS A 27 -1.50 27.12 -9.64
C CYS A 27 -2.19 25.92 -8.98
N ALA A 28 -3.29 25.43 -9.58
CA ALA A 28 -3.77 24.08 -9.35
C ALA A 28 -2.75 23.15 -10.01
N THR A 29 -1.61 22.98 -9.36
CA THR A 29 -0.67 21.91 -9.68
C THR A 29 -1.41 20.61 -9.37
N GLU A 30 -1.76 19.83 -10.40
CA GLU A 30 -2.15 18.44 -10.20
C GLU A 30 -0.98 17.75 -9.50
N ARG A 31 -1.11 17.59 -8.17
CA ARG A 31 -0.18 16.75 -7.43
C ARG A 31 -0.41 15.31 -7.89
N PRO A 32 0.65 14.55 -8.21
CA PRO A 32 0.54 13.11 -8.31
C PRO A 32 -0.12 12.61 -7.04
N ARG A 33 -1.17 11.79 -7.19
CA ARG A 33 -1.98 11.23 -6.10
C ARG A 33 -1.08 10.33 -5.23
N THR A 34 -0.35 10.94 -4.30
CA THR A 34 0.25 10.29 -3.15
C THR A 34 -0.47 10.85 -1.94
N ASP A 35 -0.99 9.95 -1.09
CA ASP A 35 -1.63 10.23 0.21
C ASP A 35 -3.18 10.25 0.24
N GLU A 36 -3.89 9.58 -0.69
CA GLU A 36 -5.24 9.14 -0.33
C GLU A 36 -5.14 7.98 0.67
N PRO A 37 -5.83 8.04 1.82
CA PRO A 37 -5.96 6.90 2.73
C PRO A 37 -6.42 5.70 1.91
N LEU A 38 -5.65 4.61 1.92
CA LEU A 38 -6.03 3.40 1.22
C LEU A 38 -7.42 2.98 1.73
N GLU A 39 -8.42 3.16 0.87
CA GLU A 39 -9.81 2.93 1.21
C GLU A 39 -9.95 1.46 1.61
N ARG A 40 -10.66 1.18 2.70
CA ARG A 40 -10.85 -0.19 3.20
C ARG A 40 -11.24 -1.16 2.09
N HIS A 41 -12.16 -0.74 1.23
CA HIS A 41 -12.63 -1.56 0.13
C HIS A 41 -11.53 -1.90 -0.88
N GLN A 42 -10.66 -0.94 -1.20
CA GLN A 42 -9.52 -1.16 -2.11
C GLN A 42 -8.55 -2.20 -1.52
N VAL A 43 -8.22 -2.10 -0.22
CA VAL A 43 -7.35 -3.09 0.45
C VAL A 43 -7.90 -4.50 0.28
N LEU A 44 -9.19 -4.68 0.56
CA LEU A 44 -9.80 -6.01 0.57
C LEU A 44 -9.95 -6.58 -0.85
N THR A 45 -10.22 -5.72 -1.85
CA THR A 45 -10.23 -6.11 -3.25
C THR A 45 -8.85 -6.56 -3.73
N GLU A 46 -7.80 -5.78 -3.44
CA GLU A 46 -6.41 -6.13 -3.78
C GLU A 46 -5.94 -7.37 -3.02
N LEU A 47 -6.37 -7.53 -1.76
CA LEU A 47 -6.12 -8.73 -0.96
C LEU A 47 -6.71 -9.96 -1.67
N ALA A 48 -8.00 -9.92 -2.01
CA ALA A 48 -8.72 -11.02 -2.66
C ALA A 48 -8.17 -11.36 -4.05
N ALA A 49 -7.63 -10.36 -4.76
CA ALA A 49 -6.95 -10.54 -6.03
C ALA A 49 -5.53 -11.12 -5.89
N GLY A 50 -4.95 -11.17 -4.69
CA GLY A 50 -3.56 -11.56 -4.47
C GLY A 50 -2.54 -10.50 -4.94
N GLN A 51 -2.98 -9.25 -5.10
CA GLN A 51 -2.22 -8.16 -5.72
C GLN A 51 -1.67 -7.14 -4.72
N LEU A 52 -2.10 -7.18 -3.45
CA LEU A 52 -1.56 -6.31 -2.41
C LEU A 52 -0.05 -6.55 -2.24
N ARG A 53 0.79 -5.51 -2.43
CA ARG A 53 2.23 -5.61 -2.24
C ARG A 53 2.68 -4.65 -1.14
N LEU A 54 3.43 -5.19 -0.19
CA LEU A 54 4.11 -4.42 0.84
C LEU A 54 5.43 -3.97 0.22
N THR A 55 5.64 -2.66 0.14
CA THR A 55 6.78 -2.04 -0.55
C THR A 55 7.67 -1.26 0.41
N CYS A 56 7.25 -1.08 1.65
CA CYS A 56 8.01 -0.35 2.64
C CYS A 56 8.96 -1.32 3.36
N GLU A 57 10.24 -0.95 3.47
CA GLU A 57 11.22 -1.72 4.22
C GLU A 57 11.58 -0.96 5.50
N LEU A 58 12.84 -0.55 5.66
CA LEU A 58 13.37 0.06 6.88
C LEU A 58 12.58 1.30 7.33
N SER A 59 12.03 2.10 6.40
CA SER A 59 11.25 3.29 6.72
C SER A 59 9.97 3.00 7.51
N CYS A 60 9.40 1.79 7.41
CA CYS A 60 8.21 1.39 8.17
C CYS A 60 8.51 0.49 9.37
N ALA A 61 9.78 0.15 9.62
CA ALA A 61 10.16 -0.78 10.69
C ALA A 61 9.73 -0.28 12.08
N ALA A 62 9.80 1.04 12.33
CA ALA A 62 9.37 1.65 13.58
C ALA A 62 7.84 1.55 13.74
N THR A 63 7.08 1.98 12.74
CA THR A 63 5.61 1.92 12.73
C THR A 63 5.11 0.48 12.86
N TRP A 64 5.73 -0.46 12.16
CA TRP A 64 5.48 -1.89 12.32
C TRP A 64 5.67 -2.32 13.76
N ARG A 65 6.85 -2.06 14.33
CA ARG A 65 7.17 -2.46 15.72
C ARG A 65 6.18 -1.90 16.74
N LEU A 66 5.75 -0.65 16.58
CA LEU A 66 4.76 -0.02 17.46
C LEU A 66 3.36 -0.62 17.28
N GLY A 67 2.96 -0.93 16.05
CA GLY A 67 1.64 -1.49 15.73
C GLY A 67 1.51 -3.01 15.89
N ARG A 68 2.62 -3.74 16.05
CA ARG A 68 2.62 -5.22 16.10
C ARG A 68 1.68 -5.81 17.13
N ALA A 69 1.65 -5.27 18.35
CA ALA A 69 0.77 -5.79 19.40
C ALA A 69 -0.70 -5.74 18.98
N THR A 70 -1.11 -4.68 18.30
CA THR A 70 -2.45 -4.54 17.71
C THR A 70 -2.67 -5.57 16.61
N LEU A 71 -1.74 -5.73 15.67
CA LEU A 71 -1.87 -6.71 14.57
C LEU A 71 -1.95 -8.15 15.11
N LYS A 72 -1.13 -8.50 16.11
CA LYS A 72 -1.21 -9.76 16.83
C LYS A 72 -2.58 -9.97 17.47
N GLY A 73 -3.14 -8.92 18.08
CA GLY A 73 -4.49 -8.94 18.62
C GLY A 73 -5.56 -9.22 17.55
N LEU A 74 -5.48 -8.57 16.40
CA LEU A 74 -6.40 -8.81 15.28
C LEU A 74 -6.31 -10.25 14.76
N TYR A 75 -5.08 -10.78 14.64
CA TYR A 75 -4.84 -12.18 14.27
C TYR A 75 -5.44 -13.16 15.29
N ALA A 76 -5.17 -12.95 16.58
CA ALA A 76 -5.66 -13.82 17.65
C ALA A 76 -7.19 -13.83 17.75
N ASN A 77 -7.84 -12.70 17.44
CA ASN A 77 -9.30 -12.55 17.46
C ASN A 77 -9.98 -12.82 16.10
N GLN A 78 -9.25 -13.34 15.11
CA GLN A 78 -9.78 -13.69 13.79
C GLN A 78 -10.43 -12.51 13.04
N LEU A 79 -9.97 -11.29 13.30
CA LEU A 79 -10.45 -10.07 12.66
C LEU A 79 -9.71 -9.87 11.33
N TRP A 80 -9.94 -10.78 10.39
CA TRP A 80 -9.14 -10.93 9.17
C TRP A 80 -9.13 -9.70 8.26
N GLY A 81 -10.28 -9.05 8.10
CA GLY A 81 -10.38 -7.81 7.32
C GLY A 81 -9.57 -6.68 7.96
N GLU A 82 -9.72 -6.46 9.27
CA GLU A 82 -8.93 -5.46 10.00
C GLU A 82 -7.44 -5.78 9.99
N LEU A 83 -7.09 -7.05 10.13
CA LEU A 83 -5.70 -7.51 10.07
C LEU A 83 -5.07 -7.12 8.72
N ALA A 84 -5.75 -7.43 7.61
CA ALA A 84 -5.27 -7.07 6.28
C ALA A 84 -5.12 -5.55 6.11
N ILE A 85 -6.09 -4.77 6.56
CA ILE A 85 -6.06 -3.30 6.52
C ILE A 85 -4.90 -2.74 7.35
N GLY A 86 -4.71 -3.26 8.56
CA GLY A 86 -3.62 -2.86 9.44
C GLY A 86 -2.24 -3.14 8.83
N VAL A 87 -2.06 -4.34 8.28
CA VAL A 87 -0.82 -4.72 7.59
C VAL A 87 -0.59 -3.85 6.35
N ALA A 88 -1.61 -3.65 5.51
CA ALA A 88 -1.53 -2.83 4.31
C ALA A 88 -1.17 -1.37 4.61
N ARG A 89 -1.77 -0.79 5.67
CA ARG A 89 -1.53 0.59 6.08
C ARG A 89 -0.10 0.82 6.54
N VAL A 90 0.51 -0.16 7.22
CA VAL A 90 1.93 -0.07 7.59
C VAL A 90 2.83 -0.33 6.39
N GLY A 91 2.45 -1.26 5.50
CA GLY A 91 3.19 -1.54 4.27
C GLY A 91 4.55 -2.22 4.49
N TYR A 92 4.85 -2.68 5.71
CA TYR A 92 6.17 -3.22 6.06
C TYR A 92 6.40 -4.63 5.50
N THR A 93 7.43 -4.76 4.68
CA THR A 93 7.78 -5.98 3.96
C THR A 93 8.52 -6.93 4.88
N SER A 94 7.85 -7.99 5.34
CA SER A 94 8.44 -9.05 6.15
C SER A 94 7.72 -10.37 5.97
N ASP A 95 8.36 -11.47 6.38
CA ASP A 95 7.74 -12.79 6.38
C ASP A 95 6.45 -12.83 7.23
N LEU A 96 6.46 -12.25 8.42
CA LEU A 96 5.27 -12.16 9.29
C LEU A 96 4.14 -11.34 8.66
N ALA A 97 4.47 -10.19 8.06
CA ALA A 97 3.46 -9.34 7.43
C ALA A 97 2.76 -10.05 6.27
N TYR A 98 3.54 -10.71 5.39
CA TYR A 98 2.96 -11.51 4.32
C TYR A 98 2.23 -12.75 4.83
N PHE A 99 2.69 -13.37 5.93
CA PHE A 99 1.95 -14.46 6.57
C PHE A 99 0.57 -14.00 7.07
N TYR A 100 0.48 -12.82 7.68
CA TYR A 100 -0.81 -12.23 8.07
C TYR A 100 -1.72 -11.95 6.88
N LEU A 101 -1.20 -11.43 5.77
CA LEU A 101 -2.00 -11.28 4.54
C LEU A 101 -2.48 -12.64 4.00
N GLY A 102 -1.62 -13.66 4.02
CA GLY A 102 -2.00 -15.01 3.61
C GLY A 102 -3.10 -15.61 4.48
N ARG A 103 -2.98 -15.49 5.81
CA ARG A 103 -4.01 -15.94 6.76
C ARG A 103 -5.33 -15.21 6.54
N ALA A 104 -5.28 -13.89 6.40
CA ALA A 104 -6.47 -13.09 6.17
C ALA A 104 -7.15 -13.46 4.85
N ALA A 105 -6.40 -13.55 3.74
CA ALA A 105 -6.93 -13.96 2.45
C ALA A 105 -7.55 -15.36 2.49
N GLU A 106 -6.91 -16.30 3.20
CA GLU A 106 -7.42 -17.67 3.30
C GLU A 106 -8.76 -17.72 4.04
N GLU A 107 -8.86 -17.04 5.19
CA GLU A 107 -10.08 -17.06 6.01
C GLU A 107 -11.21 -16.21 5.42
N LEU A 108 -10.89 -15.23 4.58
CA LEU A 108 -11.86 -14.45 3.82
C LEU A 108 -12.30 -15.18 2.52
N GLY A 109 -11.92 -16.45 2.34
CA GLY A 109 -12.39 -17.27 1.22
C GLY A 109 -11.65 -17.09 -0.10
N SER A 110 -10.43 -16.54 -0.07
CA SER A 110 -9.58 -16.31 -1.24
C SER A 110 -8.32 -17.19 -1.21
N PRO A 111 -8.42 -18.53 -1.34
CA PRO A 111 -7.29 -19.45 -1.17
C PRO A 111 -6.17 -19.23 -2.20
N LYS A 112 -6.50 -18.88 -3.45
CA LYS A 112 -5.51 -18.57 -4.49
C LYS A 112 -4.69 -17.31 -4.17
N ALA A 113 -5.32 -16.31 -3.56
CA ALA A 113 -4.61 -15.12 -3.08
C ALA A 113 -3.75 -15.46 -1.85
N ALA A 114 -4.27 -16.27 -0.93
CA ALA A 114 -3.52 -16.74 0.23
C ALA A 114 -2.24 -17.49 -0.16
N GLU A 115 -2.32 -18.36 -1.15
CA GLU A 115 -1.17 -19.07 -1.74
C GLU A 115 -0.06 -18.09 -2.17
N THR A 116 -0.45 -17.00 -2.83
CA THR A 116 0.49 -15.95 -3.27
C THR A 116 1.19 -15.31 -2.07
N TYR A 117 0.43 -14.93 -1.03
CA TYR A 117 1.02 -14.28 0.15
C TYR A 117 1.87 -15.22 1.00
N TYR A 118 1.51 -16.50 1.11
CA TYR A 118 2.36 -17.47 1.79
C TYR A 118 3.68 -17.70 1.06
N ARG A 119 3.68 -17.72 -0.28
CA ARG A 119 4.93 -17.74 -1.06
C ARG A 119 5.76 -16.48 -0.82
N LEU A 120 5.13 -15.30 -0.78
CA LEU A 120 5.83 -14.05 -0.47
C LEU A 120 6.42 -14.06 0.94
N ALA A 121 5.72 -14.64 1.93
CA ALA A 121 6.23 -14.81 3.28
C ALA A 121 7.48 -15.70 3.33
N LEU A 122 7.48 -16.81 2.57
CA LEU A 122 8.63 -17.71 2.46
C LEU A 122 9.83 -17.04 1.76
N ALA A 123 9.56 -16.20 0.77
CA ALA A 123 10.55 -15.48 -0.02
C ALA A 123 11.07 -14.18 0.62
N ALA A 124 10.42 -13.69 1.68
CA ALA A 124 10.79 -12.43 2.31
C ALA A 124 12.21 -12.48 2.92
N THR A 125 12.98 -11.42 2.71
CA THR A 125 14.34 -11.26 3.24
C THR A 125 14.35 -10.71 4.66
N SER A 126 13.41 -9.80 4.98
CA SER A 126 13.20 -9.34 6.35
C SER A 126 12.46 -10.42 7.15
N ARG A 127 13.22 -11.13 7.98
CA ARG A 127 12.70 -12.17 8.86
C ARG A 127 12.28 -11.65 10.23
N CYS A 128 11.22 -12.19 10.80
CA CYS A 128 10.78 -11.86 12.16
C CYS A 128 11.58 -12.59 13.25
N ASP A 129 12.29 -13.67 12.91
CA ASP A 129 13.06 -14.55 13.81
C ASP A 129 14.53 -14.12 13.94
N GLY A 130 14.75 -12.81 14.08
CA GLY A 130 16.09 -12.26 14.23
C GLY A 130 16.82 -12.82 15.47
N TRP A 131 18.12 -13.09 15.32
CA TRP A 131 19.01 -13.60 16.39
C TRP A 131 18.90 -12.83 17.71
N LEU A 132 18.83 -11.49 17.63
CA LEU A 132 18.76 -10.63 18.83
C LEU A 132 17.34 -10.47 19.38
N LEU A 133 16.33 -10.53 18.52
CA LEU A 133 14.95 -10.19 18.87
C LEU A 133 14.00 -11.04 18.02
N ASN A 134 13.39 -12.05 18.63
CA ASN A 134 12.26 -12.76 18.02
C ASN A 134 11.02 -11.89 18.11
N SER A 135 10.40 -11.66 16.95
CA SER A 135 9.17 -10.88 16.85
C SER A 135 8.13 -11.48 15.90
N CYS A 136 8.14 -12.80 15.79
CA CYS A 136 7.16 -13.55 15.01
C CYS A 136 5.81 -13.71 15.72
N ASP A 137 5.59 -13.01 16.84
CA ASP A 137 4.34 -13.04 17.61
C ASP A 137 3.88 -14.44 18.08
N GLY A 138 4.81 -15.39 18.15
CA GLY A 138 4.56 -16.80 18.51
C GLY A 138 4.32 -17.72 17.31
N ILE A 139 4.30 -17.18 16.09
CA ILE A 139 4.18 -17.94 14.84
C ILE A 139 5.54 -18.52 14.48
N ARG A 140 5.58 -19.81 14.14
CA ARG A 140 6.80 -20.53 13.76
C ARG A 140 7.03 -20.42 12.25
N LEU A 141 7.59 -19.31 11.81
CA LEU A 141 8.07 -19.16 10.43
C LEU A 141 9.44 -19.84 10.26
N PRO A 142 9.73 -20.44 9.09
CA PRO A 142 8.88 -20.57 7.89
C PRO A 142 7.87 -21.72 7.94
N ASN A 143 7.93 -22.59 8.96
CA ASN A 143 7.18 -23.86 8.99
C ASN A 143 5.66 -23.68 8.88
N GLU A 144 5.09 -22.71 9.59
CA GLU A 144 3.65 -22.43 9.53
C GLU A 144 3.21 -21.87 8.18
N ALA A 145 4.05 -21.06 7.51
CA ALA A 145 3.76 -20.60 6.16
C ALA A 145 3.78 -21.77 5.15
N THR A 146 4.73 -22.69 5.26
CA THR A 146 4.79 -23.90 4.42
C THR A 146 3.57 -24.80 4.64
N ALA A 147 3.18 -25.04 5.90
CA ALA A 147 1.99 -25.80 6.22
C ALA A 147 0.71 -25.13 5.71
N ALA A 148 0.64 -23.80 5.80
CA ALA A 148 -0.49 -23.04 5.30
C ALA A 148 -0.58 -23.07 3.77
N LEU A 149 0.56 -22.96 3.08
CA LEU A 149 0.67 -23.08 1.63
C LEU A 149 0.18 -24.45 1.15
N ALA A 150 0.59 -25.55 1.82
CA ALA A 150 0.11 -26.89 1.49
C ALA A 150 -1.41 -27.04 1.69
N ARG A 151 -1.95 -26.45 2.75
CA ARG A 151 -3.41 -26.45 3.02
C ARG A 151 -4.22 -25.73 1.93
N VAL A 152 -3.76 -24.58 1.45
CA VAL A 152 -4.50 -23.82 0.42
C VAL A 152 -4.32 -24.38 -0.98
N ALA A 153 -3.19 -25.04 -1.26
CA ALA A 153 -2.97 -25.70 -2.55
C ALA A 153 -3.88 -26.93 -2.77
N ALA A 154 -4.51 -27.45 -1.71
CA ALA A 154 -5.44 -28.57 -1.75
C ALA A 154 -6.92 -28.14 -1.88
N LYS A 155 -7.21 -26.83 -1.93
CA LYS A 155 -8.55 -26.24 -2.06
C LYS A 155 -8.80 -25.79 -3.50
#